data_AF-A0A7W0PEB8-F1
#
_entry.id   AF-A0A7W0PEB8-F1
#
_cell.length_a   1.000
_cell.length_b   1.000
_cell.length_c   1.000
_cell.angle_alpha   90.00
_cell.angle_beta   90.00
_cell.angle_gamma   90.00
#
_symmetry.space_group_name_H-M   'P 1'
#
loop_
_entity.id
_entity.type
_entity.pdbx_description
1 polymer ?
#
loop_
_entity_poly.entity_id
_entity_poly.type
_entity_poly.pdbx_seq_one_letter_code
_entity_poly.pdbx_strand_id
1 'polypeptide(L)'
;MHVPISARAGPERPSAARSAALPLRLTWDQVRGHRLRRHGLFEPLPAGSAVDVTSTVCGIHAQVGSAAALSLARRVRDANVGLLTDALWQDRSLVKT
;
A
#
# COMPACT_ATOMS: atom_id res chain seq x y z
N MET A 1 35.94 -33.39 5.26
CA MET A 1 36.32 -32.40 4.22
C MET A 1 35.34 -31.25 4.29
N HIS A 2 35.76 -30.10 4.80
CA HIS A 2 34.95 -28.88 4.89
C HIS A 2 35.50 -27.87 3.88
N VAL A 3 34.69 -27.43 2.93
CA VAL A 3 35.06 -26.41 1.95
C VAL A 3 34.52 -25.07 2.46
N PRO A 4 35.35 -24.05 2.70
CA PRO A 4 34.83 -22.76 3.13
C PRO A 4 34.22 -22.02 1.94
N ILE A 5 33.07 -21.39 2.17
CA ILE A 5 32.40 -20.53 1.20
C ILE A 5 33.13 -19.19 1.23
N SER A 6 33.92 -18.90 0.19
CA SER A 6 34.58 -17.60 0.03
C SER A 6 33.52 -16.53 -0.22
N ALA A 7 33.33 -15.61 0.73
CA ALA A 7 32.53 -14.41 0.54
C ALA A 7 33.17 -13.55 -0.56
N ARG A 8 32.56 -13.50 -1.75
CA ARG A 8 32.94 -12.53 -2.77
C ARG A 8 32.45 -11.16 -2.31
N ALA A 9 33.38 -10.21 -2.15
CA ALA A 9 33.04 -8.80 -2.00
C ALA A 9 32.23 -8.36 -3.23
N GLY A 10 30.93 -8.14 -3.04
CA GLY A 10 30.09 -7.50 -4.04
C GLY A 10 30.53 -6.04 -4.23
N PRO A 11 30.27 -5.42 -5.39
CA PRO A 11 30.60 -4.02 -5.59
C PRO A 11 29.90 -3.16 -4.52
N GLU A 12 30.70 -2.39 -3.79
CA GLU A 12 30.26 -1.33 -2.87
C GLU A 12 29.21 -0.48 -3.60
N ARG A 13 27.95 -0.56 -3.16
CA ARG A 13 26.91 0.32 -3.70
C ARG A 13 27.33 1.74 -3.34
N PRO A 14 27.47 2.66 -4.31
CA PRO A 14 27.77 4.04 -3.98
C PRO A 14 26.69 4.55 -3.02
N SER A 15 27.12 4.88 -1.80
CA SER A 15 26.31 5.61 -0.84
C SER A 15 25.96 6.94 -1.49
N ALA A 16 24.82 6.99 -2.16
CA ALA A 16 24.29 8.23 -2.71
C ALA A 16 24.23 9.21 -1.54
N ALA A 17 25.13 10.19 -1.55
CA ALA A 17 25.20 11.22 -0.54
C ALA A 17 23.79 11.77 -0.36
N ARG A 18 23.19 11.48 0.80
CA ARG A 18 21.90 12.09 1.16
C ARG A 18 22.17 13.58 1.19
N SER A 19 21.76 14.29 0.14
CA SER A 19 21.72 15.74 0.17
C SER A 19 21.00 16.11 1.47
N ALA A 20 21.66 16.92 2.31
CA ALA A 20 21.09 17.40 3.55
C ALA A 20 19.93 18.32 3.19
N ALA A 21 18.78 17.73 2.87
CA ALA A 21 17.56 18.46 2.60
C ALA A 21 17.22 19.22 3.88
N LEU A 22 17.07 20.53 3.77
CA LEU A 22 16.53 21.33 4.85
C LEU A 22 15.17 20.74 5.27
N PRO A 23 14.87 20.68 6.57
CA PRO A 23 13.63 20.08 7.04
C PRO A 23 12.43 20.82 6.45
N LEU A 24 11.63 20.12 5.65
CA LEU A 24 10.40 20.65 5.07
C LEU A 24 9.40 20.93 6.20
N ARG A 25 8.96 22.18 6.33
CA ARG A 25 7.88 22.55 7.25
C ARG A 25 6.53 22.36 6.55
N LEU A 26 5.66 21.54 7.12
CA LEU A 26 4.32 21.27 6.61
C LEU A 26 3.27 21.68 7.64
N THR A 27 2.16 22.25 7.16
CA THR A 27 0.96 22.46 7.98
C THR A 27 0.16 21.16 8.09
N TRP A 28 -0.71 21.08 9.09
CA TRP A 28 -1.60 19.93 9.24
C TRP A 28 -2.56 19.74 8.06
N ASP A 29 -3.03 20.83 7.45
CA ASP A 29 -3.86 20.75 6.24
C ASP A 29 -3.11 20.13 5.06
N GLN A 30 -1.83 20.47 4.88
CA GLN A 30 -1.00 19.87 3.84
C GLN A 30 -0.80 18.38 4.09
N VAL A 31 -0.53 17.99 5.34
CA VAL A 31 -0.38 16.57 5.71
C VAL A 31 -1.69 15.80 5.52
N ARG A 32 -2.83 16.36 5.94
CA ARG A 32 -4.15 15.75 5.75
C ARG A 32 -4.49 15.61 4.26
N GLY A 33 -4.33 16.68 3.49
CA GLY A 33 -4.58 16.66 2.05
C GLY A 33 -3.70 15.66 1.32
N HIS A 34 -2.43 15.53 1.71
CA HIS A 34 -1.55 14.50 1.19
C HIS A 34 -2.04 13.08 1.53
N ARG A 35 -2.40 12.82 2.80
CA ARG A 35 -2.90 11.51 3.24
C ARG A 35 -4.21 11.12 2.55
N LEU A 36 -5.15 12.06 2.42
CA LEU A 36 -6.43 11.82 1.75
C LEU A 36 -6.22 11.45 0.27
N ARG A 37 -5.37 12.18 -0.45
CA ARG A 37 -5.02 11.85 -1.84
C ARG A 37 -4.29 10.52 -1.95
N ARG A 38 -3.26 10.33 -1.14
CA ARG A 38 -2.46 9.09 -1.16
C ARG A 38 -3.32 7.86 -0.86
N HIS A 39 -4.30 7.95 0.05
CA HIS A 39 -5.15 6.83 0.40
C HIS A 39 -6.41 6.69 -0.46
N GLY A 40 -6.50 7.38 -1.61
CA GLY A 40 -7.64 7.27 -2.52
C GLY A 40 -8.96 7.79 -1.94
N LEU A 41 -8.91 8.65 -0.92
CA LEU A 41 -10.09 9.22 -0.26
C LEU A 41 -10.50 10.58 -0.82
N PHE A 42 -9.57 11.27 -1.50
CA PHE A 42 -9.87 12.48 -2.26
C PHE A 42 -10.27 12.16 -3.70
N GLU A 43 -9.51 11.30 -4.37
CA GLU A 43 -9.79 10.78 -5.70
C GLU A 43 -9.71 9.25 -5.63
N PRO A 44 -10.83 8.53 -5.76
CA PRO A 44 -10.82 7.07 -5.72
C PRO A 44 -10.05 6.48 -6.91
N LEU A 45 -9.44 5.32 -6.72
CA LEU A 45 -8.71 4.59 -7.77
C LEU A 45 -9.69 3.96 -8.78
N PRO A 46 -9.24 3.59 -10.00
CA PRO A 46 -10.09 2.89 -10.98
C PRO A 46 -10.73 1.61 -10.44
N ALA A 47 -11.83 1.16 -11.06
CA ALA A 47 -12.40 -0.16 -10.80
C ALA A 47 -11.34 -1.28 -10.96
N GLY A 48 -11.43 -2.33 -10.15
CA GLY A 48 -10.46 -3.43 -10.14
C GLY A 48 -9.18 -3.16 -9.33
N SER A 49 -9.01 -1.97 -8.76
CA SER A 49 -7.79 -1.58 -8.02
C SER A 49 -7.74 -2.10 -6.56
N ALA A 50 -8.35 -3.25 -6.25
CA ALA A 50 -8.46 -3.73 -4.87
C ALA A 50 -7.09 -4.02 -4.23
N VAL A 51 -6.18 -4.61 -5.00
CA VAL A 51 -4.79 -4.88 -4.59
C VAL A 51 -4.01 -3.58 -4.42
N ASP A 52 -4.16 -2.63 -5.36
CA ASP A 52 -3.46 -1.35 -5.31
C ASP A 52 -3.89 -0.52 -4.09
N VAL A 53 -5.20 -0.47 -3.81
CA VAL A 53 -5.72 0.21 -2.62
C VAL A 53 -5.14 -0.43 -1.37
N THR A 54 -5.25 -1.75 -1.23
CA THR A 54 -4.78 -2.46 -0.04
C THR A 54 -3.27 -2.27 0.17
N SER A 55 -2.48 -2.29 -0.90
CA SER A 55 -1.04 -2.01 -0.86
C SER A 55 -0.75 -0.56 -0.45
N THR A 56 -1.51 0.39 -1.00
CA THR A 56 -1.35 1.83 -0.74
C THR A 56 -1.67 2.22 0.71
N VAL A 57 -2.61 1.53 1.34
CA VAL A 57 -2.97 1.73 2.76
C VAL A 57 -2.28 0.75 3.71
N CYS A 58 -1.36 -0.08 3.21
CA CYS A 58 -0.63 -1.09 3.98
C CYS A 58 -1.53 -2.15 4.65
N GLY A 59 -2.60 -2.55 3.98
CA GLY A 59 -3.60 -3.49 4.48
C GLY A 59 -4.91 -2.82 4.88
N ILE A 60 -5.97 -3.62 4.99
CA ILE A 60 -7.28 -3.19 5.49
C ILE A 60 -7.62 -4.04 6.71
N HIS A 61 -8.06 -3.39 7.78
CA HIS A 61 -8.57 -4.10 8.96
C HIS A 61 -9.80 -4.93 8.58
N ALA A 62 -9.67 -6.26 8.71
CA ALA A 62 -10.66 -7.24 8.24
C ALA A 62 -11.33 -8.02 9.37
N GLN A 63 -11.25 -7.54 10.61
CA GLN A 63 -11.90 -8.16 11.76
C GLN A 63 -13.42 -8.20 11.60
N VAL A 64 -13.99 -7.10 11.10
CA VAL A 64 -15.41 -7.00 10.74
C VAL A 64 -15.49 -6.86 9.22
N GLY A 65 -15.98 -7.89 8.54
CA GLY A 65 -15.97 -7.96 7.08
C GLY A 65 -16.69 -6.80 6.39
N SER A 66 -17.82 -6.34 6.93
CA SER A 66 -18.56 -5.19 6.39
C SER A 66 -17.78 -3.88 6.51
N ALA A 67 -17.03 -3.68 7.59
CA ALA A 67 -16.17 -2.51 7.76
C ALA A 67 -15.01 -2.53 6.75
N ALA A 68 -14.42 -3.71 6.50
CA ALA A 68 -13.39 -3.88 5.49
C ALA A 68 -13.93 -3.58 4.08
N ALA A 69 -15.12 -4.10 3.76
CA ALA A 69 -15.77 -3.86 2.48
C ALA A 69 -16.04 -2.37 2.26
N LEU A 70 -16.59 -1.67 3.26
CA LEU A 70 -16.83 -0.22 3.17
C LEU A 70 -15.52 0.57 3.01
N SER A 71 -14.48 0.21 3.78
CA SER A 71 -13.17 0.85 3.71
C SER A 71 -12.56 0.70 2.32
N LEU A 72 -12.64 -0.49 1.72
CA LEU A 72 -12.17 -0.74 0.35
C LEU A 72 -13.00 0.02 -0.69
N ALA A 73 -14.33 -0.11 -0.62
CA ALA A 73 -15.25 0.49 -1.58
C ALA A 73 -15.14 2.02 -1.63
N ARG A 74 -14.84 2.69 -0.52
CA ARG A 74 -14.68 4.16 -0.51
C ARG A 74 -13.47 4.65 -1.32
N ARG A 75 -12.55 3.76 -1.67
CA ARG A 75 -11.28 4.08 -2.34
C ARG A 75 -11.23 3.60 -3.79
N VAL A 76 -12.30 2.98 -4.29
CA VAL A 76 -12.40 2.44 -5.65
C VAL A 76 -13.63 3.05 -6.32
N ARG A 77 -13.45 3.61 -7.52
CA ARG A 77 -14.57 4.10 -8.36
C ARG A 77 -15.44 2.93 -8.77
N ASP A 78 -16.76 3.16 -8.77
CA ASP A 78 -17.77 2.18 -9.16
C ASP A 78 -17.64 0.83 -8.42
N ALA A 79 -17.20 0.89 -7.15
CA ALA A 79 -17.05 -0.29 -6.33
C ALA A 79 -18.39 -1.02 -6.16
N ASN A 80 -18.39 -2.30 -6.48
CA ASN A 80 -19.55 -3.17 -6.25
C ASN A 80 -19.47 -3.80 -4.83
N VAL A 81 -20.62 -4.26 -4.32
CA VAL A 81 -20.72 -4.87 -2.97
C VAL A 81 -19.90 -6.16 -2.85
N GLY A 82 -19.68 -6.87 -3.95
CA GLY A 82 -18.89 -8.09 -4.05
C GLY A 82 -17.38 -7.87 -4.08
N LEU A 83 -16.89 -6.65 -4.31
CA LEU A 83 -15.48 -6.35 -4.57
C LEU A 83 -14.49 -7.04 -3.61
N LEU A 84 -14.77 -6.97 -2.30
CA LEU A 84 -13.92 -7.61 -1.29
C LEU A 84 -14.05 -9.14 -1.32
N THR A 85 -15.27 -9.65 -1.46
CA THR A 85 -15.56 -11.09 -1.51
C THR A 85 -14.92 -11.73 -2.74
N ASP A 86 -15.02 -11.08 -3.89
CA ASP A 86 -14.44 -11.55 -5.15
C ASP A 86 -12.91 -11.58 -5.05
N ALA A 87 -12.30 -10.48 -4.57
CA ALA A 87 -10.86 -10.42 -4.39
C ALA A 87 -10.31 -11.48 -3.41
N LEU A 88 -11.05 -11.78 -2.33
CA LEU A 88 -10.63 -12.78 -1.33
C LEU A 88 -10.86 -14.23 -1.80
N TRP A 89 -12.00 -14.51 -2.43
CA TRP A 89 -12.47 -15.89 -2.60
C TRP A 89 -12.53 -16.37 -4.04
N GLN A 90 -12.84 -15.48 -4.99
CA GLN A 90 -12.91 -15.82 -6.41
C GLN A 90 -11.55 -15.62 -7.07
N ASP A 91 -11.06 -14.38 -7.06
CA ASP A 91 -9.82 -14.00 -7.74
C ASP A 91 -8.57 -14.43 -6.96
N ARG A 92 -8.71 -14.66 -5.64
CA ARG A 92 -7.60 -14.94 -4.71
C ARG A 92 -6.47 -13.92 -4.80
N SER A 93 -6.81 -12.67 -5.13
CA SER A 93 -5.86 -11.56 -5.28
C SER A 93 -5.54 -10.90 -3.94
N LEU A 94 -6.38 -11.09 -2.93
CA LEU A 94 -6.16 -10.66 -1.55
C LEU A 94 -6.19 -11.86 -0.60
N VAL A 95 -5.45 -11.74 0.50
CA VAL A 95 -5.46 -12.70 1.61
C VAL A 95 -5.92 -12.00 2.89
N LYS A 96 -6.69 -12.73 3.71
CA LYS A 96 -6.98 -12.34 5.10
C LYS A 96 -6.19 -13.28 6.02
N THR A 97 -5.28 -12.70 6.81
CA THR A 97 -4.41 -13.42 7.76
C THR A 97 -4.91 -13.31 9.18
#